data_AF-A0A399ZX87-F1
#
_entry.id   AF-A0A399ZX87-F1
#
_cell.length_a   1.000
_cell.length_b   1.000
_cell.length_c   1.000
_cell.angle_alpha   90.00
_cell.angle_beta   90.00
_cell.angle_gamma   90.00
#
_symmetry.space_group_name_H-M   'P 1'
#
loop_
_entity.id
_entity.type
_entity.pdbx_description
1 polymer ?
#
loop_
_entity_poly.entity_id
_entity_poly.type
_entity_poly.pdbx_seq_one_letter_code
_entity_poly.pdbx_strand_id
1 'polypeptide(L)'
;MTFTPEQWVSVIQTEYPTVVLDPNPAQPRKQGVEEPLLRSVFQQLEQTFHSLSQHAPPEIAAYTEMALHVASLLFSLGAAPAGWKKWLALSSFGYFLQHDLHSTYLYAVLADEWAFLAMAPKQPSKSKQTDIQCFEKLLGVRAEVDHQLPAPDMRALYEEYEGYGYNDYCVLLTEAVPAQDYEQVETCLIRIYEAWAHIDWDHSTPELYPEFEPVPCALAALAYQAGYRPRHLPDQVWRFYEPGLAGGASQNFYQKYFGS
;
A
#
# COMPACT_ATOMS: atom_id res chain seq x y z
N MET A 1 20.39 -17.59 -4.75
CA MET A 1 21.40 -16.73 -4.08
C MET A 1 20.74 -16.18 -2.82
N THR A 2 21.35 -16.27 -1.63
CA THR A 2 20.74 -15.72 -0.39
C THR A 2 21.08 -14.23 -0.32
N PHE A 3 20.09 -13.36 -0.52
CA PHE A 3 20.29 -11.92 -0.48
C PHE A 3 20.37 -11.46 0.99
N THR A 4 21.43 -10.75 1.37
CA THR A 4 21.70 -10.39 2.77
C THR A 4 21.15 -9.00 3.13
N PRO A 5 20.94 -8.70 4.43
CA PRO A 5 20.62 -7.36 4.88
C PRO A 5 21.55 -6.26 4.36
N GLU A 6 22.86 -6.52 4.32
CA GLU A 6 23.87 -5.56 3.84
C GLU A 6 23.72 -5.30 2.34
N GLN A 7 23.40 -6.34 1.56
CA GLN A 7 23.12 -6.19 0.13
C GLN A 7 21.86 -5.37 -0.11
N TRP A 8 20.82 -5.56 0.69
CA TRP A 8 19.59 -4.77 0.62
C TRP A 8 19.83 -3.30 0.96
N VAL A 9 20.57 -3.02 2.04
CA VAL A 9 20.94 -1.64 2.40
C VAL A 9 21.78 -0.98 1.32
N SER A 10 22.72 -1.72 0.71
CA SER A 10 23.50 -1.22 -0.42
C SER A 10 22.63 -0.84 -1.63
N VAL A 11 21.55 -1.59 -1.89
CA VAL A 11 20.57 -1.21 -2.92
C VAL A 11 19.92 0.12 -2.56
N ILE A 12 19.40 0.28 -1.33
CA ILE A 12 18.77 1.55 -0.92
C ILE A 12 19.77 2.72 -1.04
N GLN A 13 21.01 2.54 -0.59
CA GLN A 13 22.05 3.56 -0.68
C GLN A 13 22.40 3.94 -2.12
N THR A 14 22.30 2.99 -3.06
CA THR A 14 22.55 3.23 -4.48
C THR A 14 21.37 3.90 -5.17
N GLU A 15 20.15 3.56 -4.76
CA GLU A 15 18.91 4.02 -5.39
C GLU A 15 18.47 5.39 -4.86
N TYR A 16 18.72 5.70 -3.59
CA TYR A 16 18.30 6.95 -2.93
C TYR A 16 18.76 8.23 -3.67
N PRO A 17 20.03 8.35 -4.11
CA PRO A 17 20.49 9.53 -4.86
C PRO A 17 19.71 9.77 -6.16
N THR A 18 19.19 8.72 -6.79
CA THR A 18 18.44 8.84 -8.06
C THR A 18 17.06 9.49 -7.88
N VAL A 19 16.55 9.54 -6.65
CA VAL A 19 15.24 10.09 -6.30
C VAL A 19 15.33 11.53 -5.82
N VAL A 20 16.37 11.87 -5.07
CA VAL A 20 16.56 13.23 -4.53
C VAL A 20 17.14 14.19 -5.59
N LEU A 21 17.74 13.68 -6.67
CA LEU A 21 18.44 14.49 -7.68
C LEU A 21 17.64 14.79 -8.95
N ASP A 22 16.45 14.23 -9.15
CA ASP A 22 15.56 14.60 -10.27
C ASP A 22 14.28 15.27 -9.75
N PRO A 23 14.34 16.57 -9.38
CA PRO A 23 13.22 17.31 -8.82
C PRO A 23 12.30 17.82 -9.91
N ASN A 24 12.00 17.02 -10.93
CA ASN A 24 11.01 17.36 -11.94
C ASN A 24 9.71 16.62 -11.61
N PRO A 25 9.04 16.91 -10.47
CA PRO A 25 7.77 16.30 -10.18
C PRO A 25 6.82 16.72 -11.30
N ALA A 26 6.11 15.75 -11.87
CA ALA A 26 4.83 16.09 -12.50
C ALA A 26 4.03 16.93 -11.49
N GLN A 27 3.18 17.84 -11.97
CA GLN A 27 2.45 18.78 -11.12
C GLN A 27 2.00 18.12 -9.79
N PRO A 28 2.38 18.66 -8.62
CA PRO A 28 2.12 18.02 -7.34
C PRO A 28 0.64 17.68 -7.24
N ARG A 29 0.33 16.45 -6.79
CA ARG A 29 -1.07 15.96 -6.73
C ARG A 29 -1.91 16.72 -5.71
N LYS A 30 -1.27 17.46 -4.81
CA LYS A 30 -1.92 18.28 -3.80
C LYS A 30 -2.01 19.74 -4.24
N GLN A 31 -3.18 20.33 -4.02
CA GLN A 31 -3.32 21.79 -4.00
C GLN A 31 -2.67 22.33 -2.71
N GLY A 32 -1.91 23.41 -2.80
CA GLY A 32 -1.33 24.07 -1.61
C GLY A 32 -0.04 23.45 -1.05
N VAL A 33 0.59 22.48 -1.74
CA VAL A 33 1.97 22.07 -1.39
C VAL A 33 2.94 23.15 -1.86
N GLU A 34 3.38 23.97 -0.91
CA GLU A 34 4.34 25.04 -1.16
C GLU A 34 5.77 24.49 -1.23
N GLU A 35 6.59 25.10 -2.08
CA GLU A 35 8.01 24.76 -2.26
C GLU A 35 8.82 24.68 -0.94
N PRO A 36 8.63 25.55 0.06
CA PRO A 36 9.37 25.49 1.32
C PRO A 36 9.10 24.20 2.12
N LEU A 37 7.86 23.71 2.10
CA LEU A 37 7.47 22.50 2.80
C LEU A 37 8.12 21.27 2.16
N LEU A 38 8.08 21.18 0.82
CA LEU A 38 8.79 20.12 0.09
C LEU A 38 10.29 20.12 0.38
N ARG A 39 10.91 21.31 0.39
CA ARG A 39 12.33 21.45 0.70
C ARG A 39 12.65 20.95 2.11
N SER A 40 11.79 21.23 3.09
CA SER A 40 11.93 20.69 4.46
C SER A 40 11.90 19.16 4.47
N VAL A 41 10.93 18.53 3.78
CA VAL A 41 10.82 17.07 3.74
C VAL A 41 12.04 16.43 3.08
N PHE A 42 12.51 16.96 1.95
CA PHE A 42 13.73 16.47 1.31
C PHE A 42 14.96 16.61 2.21
N GLN A 43 15.11 17.73 2.92
CA GLN A 43 16.21 17.93 3.86
C GLN A 43 16.15 16.94 5.03
N GLN A 44 14.96 16.68 5.58
CA GLN A 44 14.78 15.68 6.65
C GLN A 44 15.11 14.26 6.17
N LEU A 45 14.70 13.88 4.96
CA LEU A 45 15.06 12.58 4.38
C LEU A 45 16.57 12.48 4.13
N GLU A 46 17.20 13.53 3.62
CA GLU A 46 18.65 13.56 3.39
C GLU A 46 19.43 13.46 4.71
N GLN A 47 18.99 14.16 5.75
CA GLN A 47 19.57 14.07 7.09
C GLN A 47 19.40 12.66 7.69
N THR A 48 18.20 12.09 7.56
CA THR A 48 17.91 10.71 7.99
C THR A 48 18.81 9.73 7.26
N PHE A 49 18.89 9.81 5.93
CA PHE A 49 19.76 8.96 5.12
C PHE A 49 21.23 9.08 5.52
N HIS A 50 21.72 10.31 5.70
CA HIS A 50 23.10 10.56 6.10
C HIS A 50 23.40 9.94 7.47
N SER A 51 22.52 10.13 8.45
CA SER A 51 22.62 9.52 9.78
C SER A 51 22.67 8.00 9.68
N LEU A 52 21.75 7.38 8.94
CA LEU A 52 21.69 5.92 8.76
C LEU A 52 22.92 5.35 8.02
N SER A 53 23.50 6.11 7.10
CA SER A 53 24.70 5.68 6.36
C SER A 53 25.97 5.65 7.21
N GLN A 54 25.98 6.37 8.35
CA GLN A 54 27.11 6.43 9.28
C GLN A 54 27.06 5.38 10.39
N HIS A 55 25.93 4.71 10.58
CA HIS A 55 25.77 3.69 11.61
C HIS A 55 26.22 2.31 11.11
N ALA A 56 26.99 1.60 11.94
CA ALA A 56 27.39 0.22 11.72
C ALA A 56 27.15 -0.61 13.00
N PRO A 57 26.43 -1.75 12.93
CA PRO A 57 25.83 -2.36 11.73
C PRO A 57 24.58 -1.61 11.24
N PRO A 58 24.19 -1.78 9.96
CA PRO A 58 23.01 -1.13 9.42
C PRO A 58 21.72 -1.65 10.07
N GLU A 59 20.82 -0.74 10.41
CA GLU A 59 19.52 -1.05 11.02
C GLU A 59 18.46 -1.28 9.94
N ILE A 60 18.12 -2.55 9.68
CA ILE A 60 17.16 -2.93 8.63
C ILE A 60 15.83 -2.20 8.79
N ALA A 61 15.32 -2.11 10.02
CA ALA A 61 14.08 -1.43 10.34
C ALA A 61 14.11 0.04 9.89
N ALA A 62 15.16 0.78 10.25
CA ALA A 62 15.27 2.19 9.91
C ALA A 62 15.38 2.46 8.40
N TYR A 63 16.11 1.62 7.67
CA TYR A 63 16.15 1.69 6.21
C TYR A 63 14.79 1.31 5.56
N THR A 64 13.99 0.47 6.23
CA THR A 64 12.69 0.00 5.71
C THR A 64 11.68 1.13 5.80
N GLU A 65 11.63 1.79 6.95
CA GLU A 65 10.80 2.99 7.19
C GLU A 65 11.22 4.14 6.26
N MET A 66 12.53 4.35 6.09
CA MET A 66 13.01 5.35 5.13
C MET A 66 12.54 5.06 3.71
N ALA A 67 12.60 3.81 3.25
CA ALA A 67 12.10 3.42 1.93
C ALA A 67 10.58 3.69 1.81
N LEU A 68 9.81 3.46 2.87
CA LEU A 68 8.37 3.72 2.90
C LEU A 68 8.07 5.21 2.83
N HIS A 69 8.81 6.04 3.58
CA HIS A 69 8.71 7.50 3.51
C HIS A 69 9.03 8.03 2.11
N VAL A 70 10.06 7.48 1.45
CA VAL A 70 10.39 7.86 0.07
C VAL A 70 9.24 7.49 -0.89
N ALA A 71 8.61 6.33 -0.73
CA ALA A 71 7.44 5.94 -1.52
C ALA A 71 6.27 6.92 -1.33
N SER A 72 5.96 7.27 -0.08
CA SER A 72 4.89 8.22 0.28
C SER A 72 5.15 9.61 -0.30
N LEU A 73 6.38 10.10 -0.20
CA LEU A 73 6.79 11.39 -0.77
C LEU A 73 6.63 11.40 -2.29
N LEU A 74 7.17 10.37 -2.96
CA LEU A 74 7.10 10.25 -4.42
C LEU A 74 5.64 10.21 -4.91
N PHE A 75 4.79 9.45 -4.24
CA PHE A 75 3.36 9.43 -4.55
C PHE A 75 2.74 10.84 -4.39
N SER A 76 2.98 11.48 -3.25
CA SER A 76 2.44 12.82 -2.94
C SER A 76 2.87 13.88 -3.97
N LEU A 77 4.09 13.76 -4.47
CA LEU A 77 4.66 14.62 -5.50
C LEU A 77 4.14 14.34 -6.91
N GLY A 78 3.27 13.34 -7.10
CA GLY A 78 2.76 13.02 -8.42
C GLY A 78 3.70 12.21 -9.29
N ALA A 79 4.71 11.54 -8.71
CA ALA A 79 5.58 10.67 -9.46
C ALA A 79 4.78 9.54 -10.13
N ALA A 80 5.30 9.07 -11.27
CA ALA A 80 4.71 7.94 -11.99
C ALA A 80 4.68 6.68 -11.10
N PRO A 81 3.68 5.78 -11.26
CA PRO A 81 3.54 4.56 -10.45
C PRO A 81 4.82 3.73 -10.29
N ALA A 82 5.58 3.56 -11.38
CA ALA A 82 6.83 2.82 -11.37
C ALA A 82 7.87 3.37 -10.35
N GLY A 83 7.85 4.68 -10.07
CA GLY A 83 8.74 5.33 -9.12
C GLY A 83 8.43 4.91 -7.68
N TRP A 84 7.25 5.24 -7.17
CA TRP A 84 6.90 4.94 -5.77
C TRP A 84 6.64 3.45 -5.51
N LYS A 85 6.11 2.67 -6.47
CA LYS A 85 5.94 1.21 -6.30
C LYS A 85 7.26 0.48 -6.10
N LYS A 86 8.33 0.93 -6.74
CA LYS A 86 9.68 0.38 -6.50
C LYS A 86 10.10 0.53 -5.04
N TRP A 87 9.80 1.67 -4.43
CA TRP A 87 10.12 1.91 -3.02
C TRP A 87 9.22 1.11 -2.07
N LEU A 88 7.94 0.91 -2.41
CA LEU A 88 7.09 -0.05 -1.71
C LEU A 88 7.63 -1.48 -1.79
N ALA A 89 8.16 -1.90 -2.94
CA ALA A 89 8.81 -3.21 -3.09
C ALA A 89 10.08 -3.33 -2.20
N LEU A 90 10.87 -2.26 -2.11
CA LEU A 90 12.03 -2.20 -1.22
C LEU A 90 11.62 -2.30 0.26
N SER A 91 10.55 -1.60 0.67
CA SER A 91 9.99 -1.70 2.01
C SER A 91 9.44 -3.09 2.31
N SER A 92 8.69 -3.69 1.38
CA SER A 92 8.20 -5.07 1.49
C SER A 92 9.34 -6.05 1.75
N PHE A 93 10.44 -5.95 1.01
CA PHE A 93 11.61 -6.79 1.23
C PHE A 93 12.30 -6.52 2.57
N GLY A 94 12.36 -5.25 2.99
CA GLY A 94 12.85 -4.86 4.31
C GLY A 94 12.06 -5.52 5.44
N TYR A 95 10.72 -5.54 5.37
CA TYR A 95 9.88 -6.26 6.32
C TYR A 95 10.07 -7.78 6.26
N PHE A 96 10.32 -8.33 5.06
CA PHE A 96 10.59 -9.76 4.90
C PHE A 96 11.86 -10.18 5.66
N LEU A 97 12.93 -9.37 5.56
CA LEU A 97 14.17 -9.57 6.31
C LEU A 97 13.99 -9.45 7.82
N GLN A 98 13.01 -8.65 8.27
CA GLN A 98 12.64 -8.49 9.68
C GLN A 98 11.69 -9.58 10.18
N HIS A 99 11.28 -10.51 9.31
CA HIS A 99 10.27 -11.53 9.58
C HIS A 99 8.86 -10.99 9.87
N ASP A 100 8.57 -9.76 9.46
CA ASP A 100 7.22 -9.20 9.47
C ASP A 100 6.50 -9.53 8.15
N LEU A 101 5.89 -10.71 8.11
CA LEU A 101 5.20 -11.20 6.92
C LEU A 101 3.94 -10.39 6.59
N HIS A 102 3.28 -9.79 7.57
CA HIS A 102 2.08 -8.99 7.30
C HIS A 102 2.43 -7.77 6.46
N SER A 103 3.35 -6.94 6.94
CA SER A 103 3.82 -5.75 6.24
C SER A 103 4.52 -6.12 4.92
N THR A 104 5.23 -7.25 4.90
CA THR A 104 5.80 -7.82 3.65
C THR A 104 4.72 -7.97 2.58
N TYR A 105 3.65 -8.73 2.86
CA TYR A 105 2.61 -8.97 1.87
C TYR A 105 1.86 -7.70 1.49
N LEU A 106 1.59 -6.85 2.48
CA LEU A 106 0.84 -5.63 2.31
C LEU A 106 1.50 -4.70 1.29
N TYR A 107 2.79 -4.42 1.49
CA TYR A 107 3.53 -3.56 0.58
C TYR A 107 3.91 -4.27 -0.73
N ALA A 108 4.04 -5.59 -0.75
CA ALA A 108 4.21 -6.35 -2.00
C ALA A 108 2.96 -6.27 -2.90
N VAL A 109 1.76 -6.31 -2.30
CA VAL A 109 0.50 -6.13 -3.03
C VAL A 109 0.42 -4.73 -3.63
N LEU A 110 0.73 -3.69 -2.85
CA LEU A 110 0.71 -2.31 -3.34
C LEU A 110 1.81 -2.02 -4.37
N ALA A 111 2.92 -2.77 -4.33
CA ALA A 111 4.00 -2.68 -5.29
C ALA A 111 3.78 -3.50 -6.58
N ASP A 112 2.65 -4.21 -6.71
CA ASP A 112 2.36 -5.19 -7.78
C ASP A 112 3.37 -6.34 -7.89
N GLU A 113 3.99 -6.76 -6.79
CA GLU A 113 5.00 -7.83 -6.76
C GLU A 113 4.36 -9.23 -6.73
N TRP A 114 3.48 -9.49 -7.71
CA TRP A 114 2.67 -10.71 -7.79
C TRP A 114 3.50 -11.98 -7.89
N ALA A 115 4.62 -11.94 -8.62
CA ALA A 115 5.53 -13.07 -8.75
C ALA A 115 6.15 -13.45 -7.40
N PHE A 116 6.53 -12.44 -6.59
CA PHE A 116 7.00 -12.66 -5.23
C PHE A 116 5.89 -13.21 -4.33
N LEU A 117 4.68 -12.62 -4.37
CA LEU A 117 3.54 -13.08 -3.59
C LEU A 117 3.11 -14.53 -3.91
N ALA A 118 3.39 -15.02 -5.13
CA ALA A 118 3.14 -16.39 -5.54
C ALA A 118 4.15 -17.39 -4.96
N MET A 119 5.40 -16.96 -4.72
CA MET A 119 6.48 -17.81 -4.17
C MET A 119 6.74 -17.62 -2.68
N ALA A 120 6.32 -16.49 -2.11
CA ALA A 120 6.52 -16.17 -0.71
C ALA A 120 5.81 -17.23 0.17
N PRO A 121 6.35 -17.57 1.34
CA PRO A 121 5.65 -18.41 2.31
C PRO A 121 4.23 -17.88 2.51
N LYS A 122 3.23 -18.75 2.70
CA LYS A 122 1.85 -18.35 3.01
C LYS A 122 1.63 -18.63 4.49
N GLN A 123 1.82 -17.62 5.33
CA GLN A 123 1.57 -17.74 6.76
C GLN A 123 0.69 -16.58 7.23
N PRO A 124 -0.52 -16.85 7.75
CA PRO A 124 -1.38 -15.79 8.27
C PRO A 124 -0.75 -15.16 9.51
N SER A 125 -0.94 -13.85 9.67
CA SER A 125 -0.60 -13.17 10.91
C SER A 125 -1.51 -13.66 12.04
N LYS A 126 -1.11 -13.36 13.28
CA LYS A 126 -1.95 -13.60 14.47
C LYS A 126 -2.96 -12.47 14.70
N SER A 127 -3.17 -11.58 13.73
CA SER A 127 -4.01 -10.40 13.90
C SER A 127 -5.46 -10.77 14.18
N LYS A 128 -6.05 -10.03 15.11
CA LYS A 128 -7.49 -10.05 15.40
C LYS A 128 -8.25 -8.93 14.70
N GLN A 129 -7.55 -8.03 14.00
CA GLN A 129 -8.17 -6.94 13.26
C GLN A 129 -8.81 -7.49 11.99
N THR A 130 -10.12 -7.28 11.83
CA THR A 130 -10.92 -7.88 10.76
C THR A 130 -10.41 -7.54 9.37
N ASP A 131 -10.09 -6.29 9.10
CA ASP A 131 -9.58 -5.81 7.82
C ASP A 131 -8.28 -6.51 7.40
N ILE A 132 -7.35 -6.74 8.34
CA ILE A 132 -6.16 -7.56 8.11
C ILE A 132 -6.54 -8.99 7.76
N GLN A 133 -7.51 -9.59 8.45
CA GLN A 133 -7.97 -10.95 8.13
C GLN A 133 -8.65 -11.02 6.75
N CYS A 134 -9.40 -9.99 6.37
CA CYS A 134 -10.02 -9.88 5.06
C CYS A 134 -8.98 -9.77 3.95
N PHE A 135 -7.94 -8.96 4.17
CA PHE A 135 -6.78 -8.86 3.30
C PHE A 135 -6.08 -10.22 3.13
N GLU A 136 -5.78 -10.89 4.23
CA GLU A 136 -5.14 -12.22 4.21
C GLU A 136 -6.01 -13.28 3.52
N LYS A 137 -7.33 -13.19 3.67
CA LYS A 137 -8.29 -14.08 3.01
C LYS A 137 -8.28 -13.87 1.50
N LEU A 138 -8.38 -12.62 1.04
CA LEU A 138 -8.32 -12.30 -0.40
C LEU A 138 -6.96 -12.63 -1.02
N LEU A 139 -5.87 -12.50 -0.26
CA LEU A 139 -4.53 -12.88 -0.69
C LEU A 139 -4.32 -14.41 -0.75
N GLY A 140 -5.25 -15.19 -0.19
CA GLY A 140 -5.17 -16.66 -0.10
C GLY A 140 -4.17 -17.16 0.96
N VAL A 141 -3.86 -16.33 1.96
CA VAL A 141 -3.02 -16.69 3.11
C VAL A 141 -3.85 -17.26 4.25
N ARG A 142 -5.12 -16.85 4.35
CA ARG A 142 -6.07 -17.25 5.39
C ARG A 142 -7.36 -17.80 4.77
N ALA A 143 -7.96 -18.81 5.39
CA ALA A 143 -9.19 -19.43 4.87
C ALA A 143 -10.46 -18.65 5.27
N GLU A 144 -10.52 -18.17 6.51
CA GLU A 144 -11.75 -17.63 7.10
C GLU A 144 -11.48 -16.34 7.87
N VAL A 145 -12.44 -15.42 7.86
CA VAL A 145 -12.43 -14.22 8.71
C VAL A 145 -13.21 -14.55 9.97
N ASP A 146 -12.63 -14.29 11.14
CA ASP A 146 -13.30 -14.46 12.43
C ASP A 146 -14.16 -13.22 12.71
N HIS A 147 -15.23 -13.08 11.93
CA HIS A 147 -16.21 -12.01 12.09
C HIS A 147 -17.59 -12.61 12.30
N GLN A 148 -18.22 -12.25 13.41
CA GLN A 148 -19.64 -12.54 13.63
C GLN A 148 -20.47 -11.48 12.92
N LEU A 149 -20.62 -11.62 11.60
CA LEU A 149 -21.65 -10.86 10.90
C LEU A 149 -23.01 -11.51 11.17
N PRO A 150 -24.09 -10.76 11.38
CA PRO A 150 -25.40 -11.25 10.98
C PRO A 150 -25.36 -11.49 9.46
N ALA A 151 -25.79 -12.66 8.99
CA ALA A 151 -25.81 -12.98 7.56
C ALA A 151 -26.52 -11.85 6.79
N PRO A 152 -25.84 -11.15 5.88
CA PRO A 152 -26.44 -10.03 5.18
C PRO A 152 -27.56 -10.55 4.28
N ASP A 153 -28.76 -9.97 4.41
CA ASP A 153 -29.78 -10.13 3.38
C ASP A 153 -29.34 -9.30 2.16
N MET A 154 -28.79 -9.98 1.17
CA MET A 154 -28.25 -9.36 -0.05
C MET A 154 -29.28 -8.50 -0.81
N ARG A 155 -30.58 -8.64 -0.52
CA ARG A 155 -31.65 -7.84 -1.13
C ARG A 155 -31.83 -6.46 -0.49
N ALA A 156 -31.28 -6.20 0.69
CA ALA A 156 -31.47 -4.96 1.44
C ALA A 156 -30.29 -3.97 1.35
N LEU A 157 -29.22 -4.33 0.62
CA LEU A 157 -27.97 -3.57 0.55
C LEU A 157 -28.07 -2.22 -0.20
N TYR A 158 -29.17 -1.96 -0.91
CA TYR A 158 -29.32 -0.77 -1.75
C TYR A 158 -30.11 0.38 -1.11
N GLU A 159 -30.91 0.15 -0.07
CA GLU A 159 -31.92 1.15 0.34
C GLU A 159 -31.66 1.92 1.64
N GLU A 160 -31.04 1.36 2.68
CA GLU A 160 -30.80 2.14 3.92
C GLU A 160 -30.00 1.28 4.92
N TYR A 161 -28.76 1.63 5.27
CA TYR A 161 -28.12 0.97 6.42
C TYR A 161 -27.15 1.91 7.17
N GLU A 162 -27.67 2.52 8.23
CA GLU A 162 -26.92 3.19 9.31
C GLU A 162 -26.23 2.19 10.28
N GLY A 163 -26.11 0.90 9.92
CA GLY A 163 -25.73 -0.17 10.85
C GLY A 163 -24.49 -1.00 10.51
N TYR A 164 -23.93 -0.88 9.29
CA TYR A 164 -22.71 -1.58 8.90
C TYR A 164 -21.49 -0.67 9.07
N GLY A 165 -20.47 -1.15 9.77
CA GLY A 165 -19.19 -0.49 9.97
C GLY A 165 -18.14 -0.86 8.91
N TYR A 166 -17.02 -0.15 8.92
CA TYR A 166 -15.83 -0.39 8.07
C TYR A 166 -15.46 -1.89 7.92
N ASN A 167 -15.47 -2.63 9.03
CA ASN A 167 -15.11 -4.04 9.08
C ASN A 167 -16.09 -4.94 8.31
N ASP A 168 -17.38 -4.60 8.33
CA ASP A 168 -18.40 -5.41 7.66
C ASP A 168 -18.25 -5.33 6.14
N TYR A 169 -17.98 -4.13 5.63
CA TYR A 169 -17.71 -3.92 4.21
C TYR A 169 -16.40 -4.58 3.75
N CYS A 170 -15.39 -4.67 4.63
CA CYS A 170 -14.21 -5.47 4.36
C CYS A 170 -14.55 -6.96 4.23
N VAL A 171 -15.46 -7.50 5.06
CA VAL A 171 -15.89 -8.91 4.96
C VAL A 171 -16.70 -9.16 3.70
N LEU A 172 -17.67 -8.31 3.38
CA LEU A 172 -18.45 -8.38 2.14
C LEU A 172 -17.54 -8.38 0.90
N LEU A 173 -16.47 -7.59 0.92
CA LEU A 173 -15.47 -7.57 -0.15
C LEU A 173 -14.80 -8.96 -0.34
N THR A 174 -14.59 -9.72 0.74
CA THR A 174 -14.03 -11.09 0.66
C THR A 174 -14.95 -12.09 -0.03
N GLU A 175 -16.23 -11.78 -0.16
CA GLU A 175 -17.24 -12.60 -0.84
C GLU A 175 -17.46 -12.11 -2.27
N ALA A 176 -17.58 -10.79 -2.45
CA ALA A 176 -17.84 -10.16 -3.73
C ALA A 176 -16.70 -10.34 -4.74
N VAL A 177 -15.43 -10.22 -4.31
CA VAL A 177 -14.27 -10.34 -5.20
C VAL A 177 -14.18 -11.73 -5.86
N PRO A 178 -14.21 -12.86 -5.13
CA PRO A 178 -14.22 -14.19 -5.74
C PRO A 178 -15.46 -14.45 -6.61
N ALA A 179 -16.62 -13.90 -6.24
CA ALA A 179 -17.85 -14.03 -7.01
C ALA A 179 -17.87 -13.18 -8.29
N GLN A 180 -16.89 -12.29 -8.47
CA GLN A 180 -16.83 -11.28 -9.54
C GLN A 180 -18.06 -10.35 -9.55
N ASP A 181 -18.63 -10.11 -8.37
CA ASP A 181 -19.71 -9.13 -8.19
C ASP A 181 -19.12 -7.73 -8.11
N TYR A 182 -18.75 -7.17 -9.27
CA TYR A 182 -18.03 -5.91 -9.35
C TYR A 182 -18.86 -4.68 -8.95
N GLU A 183 -20.20 -4.79 -8.98
CA GLU A 183 -21.08 -3.76 -8.44
C GLU A 183 -20.96 -3.73 -6.91
N GLN A 184 -21.04 -4.90 -6.26
CA GLN A 184 -20.85 -5.02 -4.83
C GLN A 184 -19.44 -4.64 -4.38
N VAL A 185 -18.39 -4.97 -5.16
CA VAL A 185 -17.02 -4.52 -4.90
C VAL A 185 -16.95 -2.99 -4.85
N GLU A 186 -17.54 -2.32 -5.84
CA GLU A 186 -17.54 -0.86 -5.92
C GLU A 186 -18.29 -0.24 -4.73
N THR A 187 -19.45 -0.79 -4.36
CA THR A 187 -20.19 -0.40 -3.15
C THR A 187 -19.34 -0.55 -1.88
N CYS A 188 -18.67 -1.70 -1.70
CA CYS A 188 -17.80 -1.93 -0.55
C CYS A 188 -16.67 -0.90 -0.49
N LEU A 189 -16.00 -0.60 -1.61
CA LEU A 189 -14.91 0.38 -1.65
C LEU A 189 -15.41 1.80 -1.28
N ILE A 190 -16.56 2.21 -1.80
CA ILE A 190 -17.17 3.51 -1.44
C ILE A 190 -17.44 3.58 0.06
N ARG A 191 -18.08 2.54 0.63
CA ARG A 191 -18.44 2.50 2.06
C ARG A 191 -17.24 2.40 2.99
N ILE A 192 -16.20 1.67 2.58
CA ILE A 192 -14.92 1.65 3.29
C ILE A 192 -14.33 3.06 3.29
N TYR A 193 -14.28 3.76 2.16
CA TYR A 193 -13.78 5.14 2.09
C TYR A 193 -14.57 6.11 2.97
N GLU A 194 -15.90 6.01 3.02
CA GLU A 194 -16.76 6.88 3.83
C GLU A 194 -16.40 6.83 5.32
N ALA A 195 -15.91 5.69 5.83
CA ALA A 195 -15.39 5.58 7.20
C ALA A 195 -14.14 6.46 7.45
N TRP A 196 -13.39 6.77 6.40
CA TRP A 196 -12.17 7.59 6.40
C TRP A 196 -12.38 9.01 5.84
N ALA A 197 -13.57 9.34 5.36
CA ALA A 197 -13.85 10.60 4.68
C ALA A 197 -13.73 11.86 5.56
N HIS A 198 -13.55 11.68 6.87
CA HIS A 198 -13.27 12.76 7.83
C HIS A 198 -11.81 13.24 7.79
N ILE A 199 -10.93 12.52 7.09
CA ILE A 199 -9.53 12.93 6.88
C ILE A 199 -9.46 13.85 5.66
N ASP A 200 -8.96 15.07 5.84
CA ASP A 200 -8.73 16.00 4.75
C ASP A 200 -7.43 15.65 4.01
N TRP A 201 -7.56 14.76 3.02
CA TRP A 201 -6.46 14.23 2.22
C TRP A 201 -5.69 15.31 1.46
N ASP A 202 -6.38 16.39 1.06
CA ASP A 202 -5.81 17.48 0.27
C ASP A 202 -4.99 18.45 1.13
N HIS A 203 -5.29 18.57 2.43
CA HIS A 203 -4.65 19.52 3.35
C HIS A 203 -3.76 18.89 4.43
N SER A 204 -3.59 17.56 4.43
CA SER A 204 -2.58 16.89 5.25
C SER A 204 -1.17 17.40 4.90
N THR A 205 -0.27 17.60 5.88
CA THR A 205 1.11 17.98 5.54
C THR A 205 1.76 16.86 4.70
N PRO A 206 2.74 17.11 3.83
CA PRO A 206 3.42 16.05 3.07
C PRO A 206 4.13 15.01 3.96
N GLU A 207 4.56 15.42 5.16
CA GLU A 207 5.11 14.56 6.21
C GLU A 207 4.02 13.71 6.89
N LEU A 208 2.79 14.25 6.95
CA LEU A 208 1.59 13.59 7.44
C LEU A 208 0.68 13.18 6.28
N TYR A 209 1.21 12.98 5.06
CA TYR A 209 0.42 12.30 4.06
C TYR A 209 0.16 10.97 4.72
N PRO A 210 -1.10 10.68 5.13
CA PRO A 210 -1.35 9.51 5.94
C PRO A 210 -0.66 8.38 5.21
N GLU A 211 0.28 7.74 5.91
CA GLU A 211 0.84 6.46 5.50
C GLU A 211 -0.33 5.73 4.88
N PHE A 212 -0.31 5.56 3.56
CA PHE A 212 -1.50 5.15 2.79
C PHE A 212 -2.26 4.15 3.63
N GLU A 213 -3.55 4.33 3.93
CA GLU A 213 -4.25 3.36 4.77
C GLU A 213 -4.10 2.00 4.07
N PRO A 214 -3.14 1.16 4.50
CA PRO A 214 -2.44 0.36 3.51
C PRO A 214 -3.29 -0.87 3.21
N VAL A 215 -4.07 -1.28 4.21
CA VAL A 215 -5.03 -2.38 4.14
C VAL A 215 -6.18 -2.04 3.19
N PRO A 216 -6.95 -0.93 3.32
CA PRO A 216 -7.94 -0.54 2.31
C PRO A 216 -7.38 -0.46 0.88
N CYS A 217 -6.20 0.15 0.71
CA CYS A 217 -5.56 0.24 -0.60
C CYS A 217 -5.18 -1.14 -1.15
N ALA A 218 -4.66 -2.03 -0.32
CA ALA A 218 -4.26 -3.37 -0.72
C ALA A 218 -5.47 -4.27 -1.03
N LEU A 219 -6.59 -4.09 -0.31
CA LEU A 219 -7.87 -4.73 -0.64
C LEU A 219 -8.34 -4.33 -2.04
N ALA A 220 -8.26 -3.04 -2.38
CA ALA A 220 -8.59 -2.56 -3.72
C ALA A 220 -7.64 -3.12 -4.80
N ALA A 221 -6.34 -3.23 -4.50
CA ALA A 221 -5.35 -3.85 -5.39
C ALA A 221 -5.66 -5.34 -5.65
N LEU A 222 -6.03 -6.10 -4.62
CA LEU A 222 -6.43 -7.50 -4.75
C LEU A 222 -7.69 -7.65 -5.59
N ALA A 223 -8.69 -6.79 -5.40
CA ALA A 223 -9.88 -6.77 -6.25
C ALA A 223 -9.52 -6.48 -7.70
N TYR A 224 -8.67 -5.47 -7.95
CA TYR A 224 -8.21 -5.10 -9.29
C TYR A 224 -7.44 -6.24 -9.95
N GLN A 225 -6.57 -6.93 -9.21
CA GLN A 225 -5.84 -8.10 -9.69
C GLN A 225 -6.78 -9.27 -10.03
N ALA A 226 -7.91 -9.40 -9.32
CA ALA A 226 -8.96 -10.37 -9.60
C ALA A 226 -9.90 -9.96 -10.78
N GLY A 227 -9.61 -8.86 -11.47
CA GLY A 227 -10.33 -8.42 -12.67
C GLY A 227 -11.33 -7.30 -12.47
N TYR A 228 -11.54 -6.82 -11.23
CA TYR A 228 -12.36 -5.64 -10.99
C TYR A 228 -11.77 -4.42 -11.73
N ARG A 229 -12.62 -3.65 -12.41
CA ARG A 229 -12.25 -2.38 -13.04
C ARG A 229 -13.31 -1.35 -12.63
N PRO A 230 -12.92 -0.26 -11.94
CA PRO A 230 -13.84 0.79 -11.53
C PRO A 230 -14.65 1.34 -12.71
N ARG A 231 -15.92 1.63 -12.47
CA ARG A 231 -16.84 2.23 -13.45
C ARG A 231 -17.54 3.47 -12.90
N HIS A 232 -17.93 3.46 -11.62
CA HIS A 232 -18.68 4.55 -10.99
C HIS A 232 -18.09 4.99 -9.65
N LEU A 233 -16.81 4.70 -9.38
CA LEU A 233 -16.12 5.28 -8.23
C LEU A 233 -16.09 6.82 -8.33
N PRO A 234 -16.58 7.55 -7.30
CA PRO A 234 -16.40 9.00 -7.23
C PRO A 234 -14.91 9.38 -7.18
N ASP A 235 -14.57 10.56 -7.71
CA ASP A 235 -13.17 11.02 -7.83
C ASP A 235 -12.38 10.95 -6.53
N GLN A 236 -12.99 11.33 -5.39
CA GLN A 236 -12.32 11.28 -4.09
C GLN A 236 -12.03 9.85 -3.61
N VAL A 237 -12.97 8.93 -3.85
CA VAL A 237 -12.82 7.51 -3.55
C VAL A 237 -11.73 6.92 -4.42
N TRP A 238 -11.72 7.26 -5.72
CA TRP A 238 -10.67 6.85 -6.63
C TRP A 238 -9.29 7.32 -6.19
N ARG A 239 -9.14 8.60 -5.79
CA ARG A 239 -7.87 9.15 -5.28
C ARG A 239 -7.39 8.44 -4.02
N PHE A 240 -8.28 8.11 -3.10
CA PHE A 240 -7.94 7.35 -1.88
C PHE A 240 -7.35 5.98 -2.22
N TYR A 241 -7.98 5.23 -3.14
CA TYR A 241 -7.52 3.90 -3.53
C TYR A 241 -6.48 3.87 -4.65
N GLU A 242 -6.06 5.03 -5.16
CA GLU A 242 -5.09 5.11 -6.26
C GLU A 242 -3.82 4.28 -6.00
N PRO A 243 -3.22 4.23 -4.79
CA PRO A 243 -2.05 3.37 -4.55
C PRO A 243 -2.28 1.90 -4.91
N GLY A 244 -3.49 1.39 -4.65
CA GLY A 244 -3.87 0.02 -4.98
C GLY A 244 -4.41 -0.17 -6.39
N LEU A 245 -5.00 0.88 -6.99
CA LEU A 245 -5.66 0.78 -8.28
C LEU A 245 -4.86 1.33 -9.46
N ALA A 246 -3.75 2.03 -9.18
CA ALA A 246 -2.81 2.48 -10.20
C ALA A 246 -2.18 1.26 -10.88
N GLY A 247 -2.65 0.93 -12.08
CA GLY A 247 -2.06 -0.10 -12.92
C GLY A 247 -0.76 0.37 -13.57
N GLY A 248 0.13 -0.57 -13.86
CA GLY A 248 1.37 -0.33 -14.57
C GLY A 248 2.34 -1.46 -14.28
N ALA A 249 3.15 -1.87 -15.25
CA ALA A 249 4.19 -2.86 -14.97
C ALA A 249 5.17 -2.25 -13.97
N SER A 250 5.12 -2.67 -12.70
CA SER A 250 6.30 -2.62 -11.87
C SER A 250 7.37 -3.42 -12.64
N GLN A 251 8.58 -2.87 -12.77
CA GLN A 251 9.70 -3.69 -13.20
C GLN A 251 9.93 -4.69 -12.07
N ASN A 252 9.31 -5.88 -12.14
CA ASN A 252 9.34 -6.96 -11.13
C ASN A 252 10.63 -6.88 -10.30
N PHE A 253 10.58 -6.14 -9.19
CA PHE A 253 11.79 -5.77 -8.46
C PHE A 253 12.46 -7.05 -7.99
N TYR A 254 11.63 -7.98 -7.51
CA TYR A 254 12.10 -9.27 -7.05
C TYR A 254 12.73 -10.09 -8.17
N GLN A 255 12.23 -10.00 -9.40
CA GLN A 255 12.85 -10.70 -10.52
C GLN A 255 14.20 -10.06 -10.90
N LYS A 256 14.30 -8.73 -10.89
CA LYS A 256 15.52 -8.01 -11.24
C LYS A 256 16.66 -8.27 -10.25
N TYR A 257 16.37 -8.30 -8.95
CA TYR A 257 17.39 -8.43 -7.92
C TYR A 257 17.50 -9.85 -7.35
N PHE A 258 16.47 -10.70 -7.50
CA PHE A 258 16.41 -12.04 -6.88
C PHE A 258 16.00 -13.17 -7.84
N GLY A 259 15.66 -12.85 -9.09
CA GLY A 259 15.25 -13.83 -10.10
C GLY A 259 16.43 -14.57 -10.72
N SER A 260 16.81 -15.70 -10.11
CA SER A 260 17.57 -16.78 -10.77
C SER A 260 17.26 -18.11 -10.11
#